data_AF-A0A833LPY9-F1
#
_entry.id   AF-A0A833LPY9-F1
#
_cell.length_a   1.000
_cell.length_b   1.000
_cell.length_c   1.000
_cell.angle_alpha   90.00
_cell.angle_beta   90.00
_cell.angle_gamma   90.00
#
_symmetry.space_group_name_H-M   'P 1'
#
loop_
_entity.id
_entity.type
_entity.pdbx_description
1 polymer ?
#
loop_
_entity_poly.entity_id
_entity_poly.type
_entity_poly.pdbx_seq_one_letter_code
_entity_poly.pdbx_strand_id
1 'polypeptide(L)'
;MDTSFSHWFRIRWSAFAAAVLPLVASLRDKLRGAPLLLVGLITLWLIATPNPIVDNTNTVKVGLLAWLVCKESVLAYLGYWIDRLLHPRSRPHELKDIERMAAEKRRAFIICAAMLAGGLFQ
;
A
#
# COMPACT_ATOMS: atom_id res chain seq x y z
N MET A 1 -20.85 -36.03 28.53
CA MET A 1 -19.67 -35.50 27.84
C MET A 1 -20.06 -35.31 26.38
N ASP A 2 -20.15 -34.16 25.70
CA ASP A 2 -19.75 -32.76 25.93
C ASP A 2 -20.48 -31.83 24.94
N THR A 3 -21.81 -31.67 25.04
CA THR A 3 -22.57 -30.79 24.10
C THR A 3 -22.62 -29.32 24.55
N SER A 4 -22.47 -29.04 25.85
CA SER A 4 -22.47 -27.66 26.38
C SER A 4 -21.17 -26.92 26.05
N PHE A 5 -20.03 -27.61 26.11
CA PHE A 5 -18.72 -27.02 25.88
C PHE A 5 -18.52 -26.57 24.43
N SER A 6 -19.02 -27.35 23.46
CA SER A 6 -18.91 -27.02 22.03
C SER A 6 -19.77 -25.81 21.63
N HIS A 7 -20.92 -25.61 22.28
CA HIS A 7 -21.80 -24.45 22.02
C HIS A 7 -21.20 -23.16 22.57
N TRP A 8 -20.65 -23.19 23.78
CA TRP A 8 -19.95 -22.05 24.38
C TRP A 8 -18.68 -21.67 23.60
N PHE A 9 -17.93 -22.67 23.14
CA PHE A 9 -16.74 -22.46 22.30
C PHE A 9 -17.11 -21.81 20.95
N ARG A 10 -18.18 -22.27 20.28
CA ARG A 10 -18.67 -21.67 19.03
C ARG A 10 -19.07 -20.20 19.18
N ILE A 11 -19.69 -19.81 20.30
CA ILE A 11 -20.12 -18.42 20.55
C ILE A 11 -18.92 -17.50 20.79
N ARG A 12 -17.92 -17.93 21.57
CA ARG A 12 -16.71 -17.13 21.76
C ARG A 12 -15.89 -17.04 20.47
N TRP A 13 -15.85 -18.12 19.69
CA TRP A 13 -15.15 -18.15 18.42
C TRP A 13 -15.78 -17.24 17.36
N SER A 14 -17.11 -17.19 17.28
CA SER A 14 -17.80 -16.28 16.35
C SER A 14 -17.62 -14.81 16.75
N ALA A 15 -17.63 -14.48 18.05
CA ALA A 15 -17.35 -13.13 18.54
C ALA A 15 -15.89 -12.71 18.28
N PHE A 16 -14.93 -13.61 18.47
CA PHE A 16 -13.53 -13.37 18.14
C PHE A 16 -13.31 -13.18 16.64
N ALA A 17 -13.91 -14.07 15.82
CA ALA A 17 -13.87 -13.94 14.36
C ALA A 17 -14.49 -12.61 13.90
N ALA A 18 -15.62 -12.18 14.49
CA ALA A 18 -16.26 -10.90 14.17
C ALA A 18 -15.41 -9.67 14.51
N ALA A 19 -14.55 -9.76 15.54
CA ALA A 19 -13.61 -8.69 15.89
C ALA A 19 -12.32 -8.72 15.04
N VAL A 20 -11.85 -9.91 14.68
CA VAL A 20 -10.59 -10.11 13.93
C VAL A 20 -10.77 -9.90 12.43
N LEU A 21 -11.90 -10.31 11.86
CA LEU A 21 -12.22 -10.11 10.43
C LEU A 21 -12.09 -8.65 9.95
N PRO A 22 -12.65 -7.64 10.63
CA PRO A 22 -12.50 -6.24 10.22
C PRO A 22 -11.06 -5.73 10.40
N LEU A 23 -10.34 -6.23 11.41
CA LEU A 23 -8.93 -5.91 11.61
C LEU A 23 -8.07 -6.46 10.46
N VAL A 24 -8.28 -7.73 10.09
CA VAL A 24 -7.59 -8.40 8.99
C VAL A 24 -7.94 -7.77 7.65
N ALA A 25 -9.20 -7.40 7.43
CA ALA A 25 -9.60 -6.65 6.22
C ALA A 25 -8.92 -5.28 6.16
N SER A 26 -8.90 -4.55 7.27
CA SER A 26 -8.21 -3.25 7.39
C SER A 26 -6.70 -3.38 7.11
N LEU A 27 -6.04 -4.39 7.68
CA LEU A 27 -4.63 -4.69 7.47
C LEU A 27 -4.34 -5.13 6.04
N ARG A 28 -5.13 -6.05 5.47
CA ARG A 28 -5.02 -6.51 4.07
C ARG A 28 -5.18 -5.36 3.10
N ASP A 29 -6.12 -4.46 3.36
CA ASP A 29 -6.29 -3.27 2.54
C ASP A 29 -5.16 -2.26 2.75
N LYS A 30 -4.54 -2.15 3.94
CA LYS A 30 -3.32 -1.33 4.15
C LYS A 30 -2.12 -1.92 3.42
N LEU A 31 -2.02 -3.25 3.36
CA LEU A 31 -0.98 -3.98 2.67
C LEU A 31 -1.09 -3.93 1.14
N ARG A 32 -2.25 -3.58 0.56
CA ARG A 32 -2.40 -3.42 -0.90
C ARG A 32 -1.57 -2.29 -1.50
N GLY A 33 -1.20 -1.27 -0.72
CA GLY A 33 -0.24 -0.24 -1.11
C GLY A 33 1.22 -0.59 -0.76
N ALA A 34 1.44 -1.64 0.04
CA ALA A 34 2.78 -2.06 0.46
C ALA A 34 3.74 -2.43 -0.67
N PRO A 35 3.34 -2.99 -1.84
CA PRO A 35 4.31 -3.25 -2.91
C PRO A 35 5.03 -1.97 -3.39
N LEU A 36 4.36 -0.81 -3.38
CA LEU A 36 5.00 0.47 -3.74
C LEU A 36 6.04 0.88 -2.68
N LEU A 37 5.72 0.74 -1.39
CA LEU A 37 6.69 0.97 -0.33
C LEU A 37 7.87 -0.01 -0.39
N LEU A 38 7.61 -1.28 -0.70
CA LEU A 38 8.65 -2.30 -0.83
C LEU A 38 9.60 -1.96 -1.97
N VAL A 39 9.09 -1.50 -3.12
CA VAL A 39 9.95 -1.02 -4.22
C VAL A 39 10.83 0.14 -3.77
N GLY A 40 10.26 1.11 -3.05
CA GLY A 40 11.03 2.22 -2.48
C GLY A 40 12.11 1.77 -1.48
N LEU A 41 11.78 0.85 -0.58
CA LEU A 41 12.73 0.31 0.40
C LEU A 41 13.82 -0.53 -0.24
N ILE A 42 13.49 -1.35 -1.24
CA ILE A 42 14.46 -2.16 -1.99
C ILE A 42 15.41 -1.27 -2.78
N THR A 43 14.89 -0.23 -3.45
CA THR A 43 15.73 0.72 -4.18
C THR A 43 16.61 1.53 -3.24
N LEU A 44 16.09 1.98 -2.09
CA LEU A 44 16.88 2.65 -1.07
C LEU A 44 17.99 1.74 -0.52
N TRP A 45 17.66 0.49 -0.19
CA TRP A 45 18.62 -0.50 0.28
C TRP A 45 19.72 -0.76 -0.77
N LEU A 46 19.35 -0.87 -2.04
CA LEU A 46 20.29 -1.08 -3.14
C LEU A 46 21.29 0.07 -3.30
N ILE A 47 20.90 1.30 -2.99
CA ILE A 47 21.78 2.49 -2.97
C ILE A 47 22.62 2.56 -1.68
N ALA A 48 22.00 2.28 -0.52
CA ALA A 48 22.61 2.47 0.79
C ALA A 48 23.69 1.43 1.11
N THR A 49 23.64 0.26 0.47
CA THR A 49 24.60 -0.83 0.70
C THR A 49 25.65 -0.85 -0.41
N PRO A 50 26.96 -0.90 -0.10
CA PRO A 50 28.00 -1.04 -1.11
C PRO A 50 27.81 -2.37 -1.86
N ASN A 51 27.44 -2.27 -3.14
CA ASN A 51 27.09 -3.42 -3.98
C ASN A 51 27.96 -3.39 -5.25
N PRO A 52 28.54 -4.53 -5.66
CA PRO A 52 29.44 -4.60 -6.82
C PRO A 52 28.77 -4.25 -8.16
N ILE A 53 27.43 -4.30 -8.23
CA ILE A 53 26.64 -3.87 -9.39
C ILE A 53 26.73 -2.35 -9.60
N VAL A 54 26.74 -1.59 -8.50
CA VAL A 54 26.76 -0.13 -8.49
C VAL A 54 28.19 0.40 -8.70
N ASP A 55 29.20 -0.35 -8.24
CA ASP A 55 30.61 0.01 -8.36
C ASP A 55 31.15 -0.13 -9.79
N ASN A 56 30.57 -1.03 -10.60
CA ASN A 56 31.02 -1.27 -11.97
C ASN A 56 30.34 -0.37 -13.02
N THR A 57 29.37 0.45 -12.58
CA THR A 57 28.60 1.37 -13.43
C THR A 57 28.90 2.81 -13.00
N ASN A 58 28.53 3.82 -13.80
CA ASN A 58 28.61 5.23 -13.37
C ASN A 58 27.68 5.44 -12.14
N THR A 59 28.27 5.27 -10.95
CA THR A 59 27.61 5.21 -9.65
C THR A 59 26.71 6.41 -9.40
N VAL A 60 27.12 7.58 -9.89
CA VAL A 60 26.36 8.83 -9.77
C VAL A 60 25.02 8.74 -10.51
N LYS A 61 25.03 8.26 -11.77
CA LYS A 61 23.80 8.17 -12.58
C LYS A 61 22.83 7.13 -12.02
N VAL A 62 23.35 5.97 -11.60
CA VAL A 62 22.54 4.89 -11.04
C VAL A 62 21.95 5.30 -9.69
N GLY A 63 22.76 5.93 -8.82
CA GLY A 63 22.30 6.47 -7.55
C GLY A 63 21.20 7.53 -7.72
N LEU A 64 21.35 8.43 -8.69
CA LEU A 64 20.34 9.46 -8.97
C LEU A 64 19.01 8.85 -9.44
N LEU A 65 19.05 7.87 -10.36
CA LEU A 65 17.85 7.18 -10.83
C LEU A 65 17.16 6.41 -9.71
N ALA A 66 17.93 5.67 -8.90
CA ALA A 66 17.39 4.90 -7.80
C ALA A 66 16.81 5.82 -6.70
N TRP A 67 17.41 6.98 -6.45
CA TRP A 67 16.87 8.02 -5.56
C TRP A 67 15.53 8.55 -6.06
N LEU A 68 15.42 8.88 -7.35
CA LEU A 68 14.16 9.31 -7.97
C LEU A 68 13.08 8.24 -7.86
N VAL A 69 13.41 6.98 -8.19
CA VAL A 69 12.47 5.85 -8.06
C VAL A 69 12.01 5.66 -6.62
N CYS A 70 12.92 5.78 -5.64
CA CYS A 70 12.57 5.69 -4.23
C CYS A 70 11.59 6.79 -3.82
N LYS A 71 11.88 8.05 -4.19
CA LYS A 71 11.02 9.20 -3.89
C LYS A 71 9.63 9.03 -4.52
N GLU A 72 9.58 8.70 -5.81
CA GLU A 72 8.33 8.45 -6.54
C GLU A 72 7.51 7.31 -5.92
N SER A 73 8.15 6.23 -5.49
CA SER A 73 7.49 5.10 -4.85
C SER A 73 6.83 5.49 -3.51
N VAL A 74 7.51 6.34 -2.72
CA VAL A 74 6.97 6.88 -1.46
C VAL A 74 5.82 7.85 -1.72
N LEU A 75 5.93 8.70 -2.73
CA LEU A 75 4.88 9.66 -3.11
C LEU A 75 3.64 8.96 -3.69
N ALA A 76 3.83 7.93 -4.49
CA ALA A 76 2.73 7.10 -4.97
C ALA A 76 1.99 6.41 -3.80
N TYR A 77 2.74 5.93 -2.81
CA TYR A 77 2.17 5.39 -1.58
C TYR A 77 1.41 6.45 -0.76
N LEU A 78 1.96 7.66 -0.67
CA LEU A 78 1.30 8.78 0.00
C LEU A 78 0.00 9.17 -0.72
N GLY A 79 0.00 9.26 -2.06
CA GLY A 79 -1.19 9.50 -2.87
C GLY A 79 -2.26 8.44 -2.66
N TYR A 80 -1.86 7.17 -2.53
CA TYR A 80 -2.79 6.10 -2.15
C TYR A 80 -3.40 6.32 -0.76
N TRP A 81 -2.61 6.76 0.21
CA TRP A 81 -3.10 7.09 1.55
C TRP A 81 -4.06 8.30 1.55
N ILE A 82 -3.76 9.33 0.77
CA ILE A 82 -4.59 10.52 0.63
C ILE A 82 -5.96 10.16 0.05
N ASP A 83 -6.02 9.36 -1.03
CA ASP A 83 -7.30 8.88 -1.58
C ASP A 83 -8.14 8.18 -0.51
N ARG A 84 -7.49 7.39 0.36
CA ARG A 84 -8.15 6.63 1.42
C ARG A 84 -8.66 7.49 2.58
N LEU A 85 -7.95 8.56 2.92
CA LEU A 85 -8.37 9.54 3.93
C LEU A 85 -9.54 10.38 3.43
N LEU A 86 -9.53 10.78 2.15
CA LEU A 86 -10.59 11.58 1.54
C LEU A 86 -11.86 10.78 1.27
N HIS A 87 -11.74 9.47 0.97
CA HIS A 87 -12.85 8.64 0.51
C HIS A 87 -13.02 7.34 1.32
N PRO A 88 -13.32 7.42 2.63
CA PRO A 88 -13.38 6.23 3.48
C PRO A 88 -14.49 5.24 3.11
N ARG A 89 -15.60 5.72 2.52
CA ARG A 89 -16.80 4.94 2.16
C ARG A 89 -16.96 4.61 0.66
N SER A 90 -16.12 5.17 -0.21
CA SER A 90 -16.20 4.89 -1.67
C SER A 90 -14.97 4.13 -2.12
N ARG A 91 -14.74 2.98 -1.47
CA ARG A 91 -13.59 2.13 -1.76
C ARG A 91 -13.86 1.29 -3.00
N PRO A 92 -12.90 1.18 -3.95
CA PRO A 92 -13.11 0.44 -5.20
C PRO A 92 -13.54 -1.02 -5.02
N HIS A 93 -13.19 -1.65 -3.90
CA HIS A 93 -13.54 -3.05 -3.61
C HIS A 93 -14.92 -3.23 -2.97
N GLU A 94 -15.56 -2.15 -2.51
CA GLU A 94 -16.92 -2.16 -1.95
C GLU A 94 -17.98 -1.79 -3.00
N LEU A 95 -17.53 -1.16 -4.10
CA LEU A 95 -18.38 -0.66 -5.18
C LEU A 95 -18.52 -1.69 -6.31
N LYS A 96 -19.62 -1.60 -7.07
CA LYS A 96 -19.89 -2.47 -8.23
C LYS A 96 -19.88 -1.67 -9.54
N ASP A 97 -19.57 -2.36 -10.63
CA ASP A 97 -19.68 -1.90 -12.02
C ASP A 97 -19.11 -0.48 -12.28
N ILE A 98 -19.97 0.46 -12.62
CA ILE A 98 -19.61 1.82 -13.06
C ILE A 98 -19.02 2.64 -11.91
N GLU A 99 -19.54 2.48 -10.69
CA GLU A 99 -19.07 3.20 -9.51
C GLU A 99 -17.65 2.75 -9.12
N ARG A 100 -17.36 1.46 -9.29
CA ARG A 100 -16.01 0.92 -9.11
C ARG A 100 -15.04 1.54 -10.11
N MET A 101 -15.41 1.60 -11.39
CA MET A 101 -14.57 2.20 -12.43
C MET A 101 -14.28 3.68 -12.15
N ALA A 102 -15.28 4.44 -11.68
CA ALA A 102 -15.11 5.84 -11.30
C ALA A 102 -14.15 5.99 -10.10
N ALA A 103 -14.28 5.14 -9.08
CA ALA A 103 -13.40 5.16 -7.91
C ALA A 103 -11.96 4.76 -8.24
N GLU A 104 -11.75 3.77 -9.13
CA GLU A 104 -10.41 3.38 -9.60
C GLU A 104 -9.74 4.52 -10.40
N LYS A 105 -10.48 5.20 -11.28
CA LYS A 105 -9.98 6.38 -12.02
C LYS A 105 -9.58 7.51 -11.08
N ARG A 106 -10.44 7.86 -10.11
CA ARG A 106 -10.15 8.90 -9.12
C ARG A 106 -8.87 8.60 -8.35
N ARG A 107 -8.73 7.35 -7.88
CA ARG A 107 -7.53 6.91 -7.15
C ARG A 107 -6.28 7.03 -8.02
N ALA A 108 -6.34 6.63 -9.29
CA ALA A 108 -5.22 6.78 -10.22
C ALA A 108 -4.83 8.27 -10.39
N PHE A 109 -5.81 9.17 -10.53
CA PHE A 109 -5.55 10.61 -10.64
C PHE A 109 -4.88 11.19 -9.40
N ILE A 110 -5.33 10.83 -8.20
CA ILE A 110 -4.73 11.31 -6.94
C ILE A 110 -3.28 10.82 -6.81
N ILE A 111 -3.02 9.56 -7.17
CA ILE A 111 -1.66 8.99 -7.14
C ILE A 111 -0.77 9.72 -8.16
N CYS A 112 -1.21 9.90 -9.40
CA CYS A 112 -0.46 10.63 -10.41
C CYS A 112 -0.20 12.08 -9.99
N ALA A 113 -1.18 12.76 -9.38
CA ALA A 113 -1.01 14.11 -8.87
C ALA A 113 0.04 14.17 -7.75
N ALA A 114 0.05 13.19 -6.83
CA ALA A 114 1.04 13.11 -5.77
C ALA A 114 2.46 12.87 -6.31
N MET A 115 2.60 12.00 -7.32
CA MET A 115 3.86 11.77 -8.03
C MET A 115 4.37 13.05 -8.72
N LEU A 116 3.52 13.69 -9.53
CA LEU A 116 3.87 14.93 -10.24
C LEU A 116 4.24 16.07 -9.29
N ALA A 117 3.48 16.24 -8.20
CA ALA A 117 3.80 17.25 -7.20
C ALA A 117 5.17 17.00 -6.55
N GLY A 118 5.49 15.76 -6.21
CA GLY A 118 6.78 15.45 -5.60
C GLY A 118 7.98 15.48 -6.57
N GLY A 119 7.73 15.27 -7.87
CA GLY A 119 8.70 15.55 -8.94
C GLY A 119 8.97 17.05 -9.12
N LEU A 120 7.97 17.91 -8.87
CA LEU A 120 8.12 19.37 -8.92
C LEU A 120 8.95 19.92 -7.73
N PHE A 121 8.89 19.25 -6.58
CA PHE A 121 9.67 19.58 -5.38
C PHE A 121 11.10 19.00 -5.41
N GLN A 122 11.78 19.02 -6.55
CA GLN A 122 13.18 18.57 -6.70
C GLN A 122 14.17 19.72 -6.61
#